data_AF-A0A2E0QR47-F1
#
_entry.id   AF-A0A2E0QR47-F1
#
_cell.length_a   1.000
_cell.length_b   1.000
_cell.length_c   1.000
_cell.angle_alpha   90.00
_cell.angle_beta   90.00
_cell.angle_gamma   90.00
#
_symmetry.space_group_name_H-M   'P 1'
#
loop_
_entity.id
_entity.type
_entity.pdbx_description
1 polymer ?
#
loop_
_entity_poly.entity_id
_entity_poly.type
_entity_poly.pdbx_seq_one_letter_code
_entity_poly.pdbx_strand_id
1 'polypeptide(L)'
;MNELAKLKPVWVGLWINRKSSLLRIFDLKAVTEGTNRTHYRIKGAYQTGVGRPDSTTRFPVTGFVTGDQIVFTVSFRVADNNREDDEPKDAMTAWAGQIMPDQENCEIQTLQTLWHLTRNVVEGEDDTDPNPEKDHGWASLLAGADTFRKISDDPNASPPTLE
;
A
#
# COMPACT_ATOMS: atom_id res chain seq x y z
N MET A 1 -14.90 -18.35 19.58
CA MET A 1 -14.42 -18.36 18.18
C MET A 1 -13.26 -17.37 18.10
N ASN A 2 -12.07 -17.79 17.68
CA ASN A 2 -10.86 -16.98 17.67
C ASN A 2 -11.04 -15.74 16.75
N GLU A 3 -10.75 -14.53 17.23
CA GLU A 3 -10.85 -13.28 16.47
C GLU A 3 -10.00 -13.33 15.19
N LEU A 4 -8.81 -13.93 15.25
CA LEU A 4 -7.96 -14.16 14.08
C LEU A 4 -8.65 -15.01 13.01
N ALA A 5 -9.42 -16.03 13.41
CA ALA A 5 -10.12 -16.90 12.47
C ALA A 5 -11.25 -16.15 11.73
N LYS A 6 -11.77 -15.06 12.31
CA LYS A 6 -12.75 -14.17 11.66
C LYS A 6 -12.08 -13.13 10.76
N LEU A 7 -10.95 -12.57 11.20
CA LEU A 7 -10.26 -11.49 10.48
C LEU A 7 -9.41 -11.99 9.32
N LYS A 8 -8.85 -13.20 9.41
CA LYS A 8 -7.97 -13.73 8.36
C LYS A 8 -8.66 -13.84 6.99
N PRO A 9 -9.88 -14.39 6.87
CA PRO A 9 -10.61 -14.43 5.60
C PRO A 9 -11.02 -13.05 5.09
N VAL A 10 -11.12 -12.05 5.97
CA VAL A 10 -11.42 -10.68 5.56
C VAL A 10 -10.19 -10.06 4.90
N TRP A 11 -9.04 -10.09 5.57
CA TRP A 11 -7.86 -9.33 5.18
C TRP A 11 -6.89 -10.06 4.24
N VAL A 12 -6.60 -11.35 4.49
CA VAL A 12 -5.65 -12.12 3.66
C VAL A 12 -6.23 -12.30 2.27
N GLY A 13 -5.43 -12.01 1.26
CA GLY A 13 -5.84 -12.15 -0.13
C GLY A 13 -5.23 -11.11 -1.06
N LEU A 14 -5.79 -11.05 -2.27
CA LEU A 14 -5.42 -10.13 -3.32
C LEU A 14 -6.48 -9.03 -3.46
N TRP A 15 -6.02 -7.80 -3.45
CA TRP A 15 -6.81 -6.59 -3.55
C TRP A 15 -6.36 -5.75 -4.74
N ILE A 16 -7.30 -5.11 -5.45
CA ILE A 16 -7.03 -4.28 -6.62
C ILE A 16 -7.68 -2.89 -6.47
N ASN A 17 -6.98 -1.82 -6.84
CA ASN A 17 -7.58 -0.48 -6.91
C ASN A 17 -7.95 -0.09 -8.36
N ARG A 18 -8.56 1.08 -8.53
CA ARG A 18 -8.97 1.61 -9.86
C ARG A 18 -7.80 1.90 -10.80
N LYS A 19 -6.57 1.99 -10.27
CA LYS A 19 -5.34 2.21 -11.04
C LYS A 19 -4.65 0.89 -11.39
N SER A 20 -5.31 -0.24 -11.19
CA SER A 20 -4.76 -1.59 -11.38
C SER A 20 -3.57 -1.93 -10.49
N SER A 21 -3.33 -1.16 -9.42
CA SER A 21 -2.37 -1.53 -8.39
C SER A 21 -2.92 -2.67 -7.55
N LEU A 22 -2.03 -3.58 -7.17
CA LEU A 22 -2.36 -4.78 -6.42
C LEU A 22 -1.75 -4.73 -5.02
N LEU A 23 -2.59 -4.92 -4.01
CA LEU A 23 -2.18 -5.14 -2.63
C LEU A 23 -2.39 -6.63 -2.29
N ARG A 24 -1.31 -7.31 -1.92
CA ARG A 24 -1.32 -8.69 -1.46
C ARG A 24 -1.05 -8.73 0.03
N ILE A 25 -1.96 -9.30 0.79
CA ILE A 25 -1.77 -9.54 2.23
C ILE A 25 -1.56 -11.03 2.40
N PHE A 26 -0.35 -11.45 2.76
CA PHE A 26 0.04 -12.85 2.89
C PHE A 26 -0.29 -13.43 4.27
N ASP A 27 -0.14 -12.61 5.31
CA ASP A 27 -0.25 -13.10 6.68
C ASP A 27 -0.69 -12.00 7.66
N LEU A 28 -1.36 -12.43 8.74
CA LEU A 28 -1.75 -11.65 9.91
C LEU A 28 -1.20 -12.33 11.16
N LYS A 29 -0.30 -11.64 11.87
CA LYS A 29 0.28 -12.13 13.14
C LYS A 29 -0.13 -11.22 14.30
N ALA A 30 -0.71 -11.78 15.37
CA ALA A 30 -1.01 -11.01 16.57
C ALA A 30 0.27 -10.38 17.16
N VAL A 31 0.20 -9.10 17.57
CA VAL A 31 1.36 -8.35 18.12
C VAL A 31 1.13 -7.85 19.54
N THR A 32 -0.12 -7.68 19.98
CA THR A 32 -0.41 -7.27 21.36
C THR A 32 -1.55 -8.11 21.93
N GLU A 33 -1.35 -8.60 23.16
CA GLU A 33 -2.41 -9.15 24.01
C GLU A 33 -2.71 -8.12 25.12
N GLY A 34 -3.44 -7.07 24.76
CA GLY A 34 -4.11 -6.21 25.74
C GLY A 34 -5.52 -6.74 26.01
N THR A 35 -6.08 -6.49 27.20
CA THR A 35 -7.23 -7.25 27.72
C THR A 35 -8.52 -7.18 26.88
N ASN A 36 -8.65 -6.25 25.91
CA ASN A 36 -9.90 -6.02 25.18
C ASN A 36 -9.82 -5.97 23.64
N ARG A 37 -8.62 -5.85 23.01
CA ARG A 37 -8.48 -5.83 21.54
C ARG A 37 -7.13 -6.39 21.10
N THR A 38 -7.16 -7.25 20.07
CA THR A 38 -5.96 -7.80 19.46
C THR A 38 -5.57 -6.97 18.25
N HIS A 39 -4.31 -6.54 18.19
CA HIS A 39 -3.73 -5.92 16.99
C HIS A 39 -2.98 -6.98 16.18
N TYR A 40 -3.13 -6.98 14.87
CA TYR A 40 -2.45 -7.92 13.98
C TYR A 40 -1.52 -7.18 13.05
N ARG A 41 -0.26 -7.60 12.99
CA ARG A 41 0.68 -7.12 11.99
C ARG A 41 0.46 -7.86 10.68
N ILE A 42 0.47 -7.11 9.59
CA ILE A 42 0.41 -7.67 8.25
C ILE A 42 1.80 -7.77 7.62
N LYS A 43 1.94 -8.75 6.74
CA LYS A 43 3.02 -8.85 5.77
C LYS A 43 2.43 -9.06 4.39
N GLY A 44 3.02 -8.43 3.39
CA GLY A 44 2.43 -8.40 2.06
C GLY A 44 3.38 -7.95 0.96
N ALA A 45 2.82 -7.78 -0.22
CA ALA A 45 3.47 -7.15 -1.35
C ALA A 45 2.53 -6.18 -2.04
N TYR A 46 3.07 -5.07 -2.52
CA TYR A 46 2.36 -4.10 -3.34
C TYR A 46 2.97 -4.08 -4.74
N GLN A 47 2.13 -3.99 -5.75
CA GLN A 47 2.54 -3.84 -7.14
C GLN A 47 1.77 -2.65 -7.69
N THR A 48 2.49 -1.62 -8.14
CA THR A 48 1.85 -0.40 -8.64
C THR A 48 1.38 -0.60 -10.09
N GLY A 49 0.18 -0.15 -10.40
CA GLY A 49 -0.31 -0.06 -11.78
C GLY A 49 -0.02 1.29 -12.45
N VAL A 50 0.63 2.21 -11.72
CA VAL A 50 1.01 3.56 -12.20
C VAL A 50 2.46 3.88 -11.88
N GLY A 51 3.03 4.84 -12.61
CA GLY A 51 4.42 5.27 -12.43
C GLY A 51 5.42 4.49 -13.30
N ARG A 52 6.70 4.51 -12.91
CA ARG A 52 7.81 3.85 -13.62
C ARG A 52 8.59 2.84 -12.76
N PRO A 53 7.95 1.79 -12.28
CA PRO A 53 8.60 0.48 -12.24
C PRO A 53 7.92 -0.46 -13.24
N ASP A 54 8.62 -1.53 -13.64
CA ASP A 54 8.01 -2.61 -14.42
C ASP A 54 6.77 -3.11 -13.68
N SER A 55 5.68 -3.29 -14.43
CA SER A 55 4.41 -3.90 -14.01
C SER A 55 4.58 -5.18 -13.19
N THR A 56 5.70 -5.90 -13.30
CA THR A 56 5.98 -7.12 -12.53
C THR A 56 6.59 -6.89 -11.15
N THR A 57 7.10 -5.69 -10.87
CA THR A 57 7.85 -5.38 -9.64
C THR A 57 6.94 -5.42 -8.42
N ARG A 58 7.39 -6.12 -7.36
CA ARG A 58 6.69 -6.23 -6.09
C ARG A 58 7.49 -5.56 -4.97
N PHE A 59 6.83 -4.66 -4.26
CA PHE A 59 7.36 -3.89 -3.16
C PHE A 59 6.87 -4.45 -1.82
N PRO A 60 7.71 -4.47 -0.78
CA PRO A 60 7.30 -5.02 0.52
C PRO A 60 6.20 -4.17 1.16
N VAL A 61 5.21 -4.85 1.74
CA VAL A 61 4.15 -4.24 2.58
C VAL A 61 4.33 -4.71 4.02
N THR A 62 4.24 -3.76 4.95
CA THR A 62 4.03 -4.06 6.37
C THR A 62 3.09 -3.03 6.99
N GLY A 63 2.44 -3.40 8.09
CA GLY A 63 1.43 -2.56 8.73
C GLY A 63 0.70 -3.29 9.83
N PHE A 64 -0.45 -2.74 10.23
CA PHE A 64 -1.30 -3.29 11.27
C PHE A 64 -2.77 -3.24 10.86
N VAL A 65 -3.54 -4.22 11.32
CA VAL A 65 -5.00 -4.23 11.29
C VAL A 65 -5.56 -4.34 12.70
N THR A 66 -6.69 -3.66 12.93
CA THR A 66 -7.45 -3.73 14.18
C THR A 66 -8.94 -3.70 13.82
N GLY A 67 -9.63 -4.83 13.99
CA GLY A 67 -10.99 -4.97 13.47
C GLY A 67 -11.03 -4.77 11.95
N ASP A 68 -11.77 -3.76 11.50
CA ASP A 68 -11.95 -3.37 10.11
C ASP A 68 -11.03 -2.22 9.65
N GLN A 69 -10.16 -1.71 10.54
CA GLN A 69 -9.20 -0.66 10.22
C GLN A 69 -7.82 -1.23 9.85
N ILE A 70 -7.12 -0.54 8.96
CA ILE A 70 -5.77 -0.89 8.50
C ILE A 70 -4.89 0.36 8.37
N VAL A 71 -3.62 0.22 8.73
CA VAL A 71 -2.55 1.13 8.33
C VAL A 71 -1.41 0.30 7.77
N PHE A 72 -0.89 0.67 6.60
CA PHE A 72 0.25 -0.04 6.01
C PHE A 72 1.17 0.89 5.22
N THR A 73 2.41 0.47 5.06
CA THR A 73 3.45 1.19 4.36
C THR A 73 4.05 0.34 3.25
N VAL A 74 4.40 0.99 2.15
CA VAL A 74 5.16 0.43 1.03
C VAL A 74 6.43 1.24 0.86
N SER A 75 7.56 0.56 0.71
CA SER A 75 8.81 1.17 0.27
C SER A 75 9.01 0.88 -1.21
N PHE A 76 9.05 1.93 -2.03
CA PHE A 76 9.27 1.84 -3.48
C PHE A 76 10.75 1.81 -3.86
N ARG A 77 11.65 1.61 -2.89
CA ARG A 77 13.06 1.39 -3.16
C ARG A 77 13.24 0.08 -3.91
N VAL A 78 13.54 0.16 -5.20
CA VAL A 78 14.05 -0.99 -5.97
C VAL A 78 15.57 -0.98 -5.81
N ALA A 79 16.16 -2.10 -5.39
CA ALA A 79 17.59 -2.30 -5.53
C ALA A 79 17.90 -2.52 -7.01
N ASP A 80 17.88 -1.44 -7.81
CA ASP A 80 18.18 -1.50 -9.23
C ASP A 80 19.68 -1.26 -9.42
N ASN A 81 20.44 -2.35 -9.55
CA ASN A 81 21.90 -2.30 -9.67
C ASN A 81 22.38 -1.89 -11.08
N ASN A 82 21.48 -1.52 -12.01
CA ASN A 82 21.77 -1.34 -13.44
C ASN A 82 21.02 -0.16 -14.11
N ARG A 83 20.65 0.91 -13.39
CA ARG A 83 20.15 2.13 -14.04
C ARG A 83 21.32 3.05 -14.42
N GLU A 84 21.45 3.33 -15.71
CA GLU A 84 22.35 4.39 -16.23
C GLU A 84 21.82 5.81 -15.94
N ASP A 85 20.51 5.93 -15.66
CA ASP A 85 19.88 7.17 -15.20
C ASP A 85 19.92 7.19 -13.66
N ASP A 86 20.95 7.83 -13.13
CA ASP A 86 21.48 7.80 -11.76
C ASP A 86 20.60 8.51 -10.71
N GLU A 87 19.28 8.31 -10.74
CA GLU A 87 18.39 8.77 -9.67
C GLU A 87 17.47 7.65 -9.15
N PRO A 88 17.77 7.08 -7.97
CA PRO A 88 16.80 6.25 -7.26
C PRO A 88 15.62 7.14 -6.87
N LYS A 89 14.47 6.94 -7.53
CA LYS A 89 13.18 7.52 -7.11
C LYS A 89 12.68 6.81 -5.87
N ASP A 90 13.42 7.00 -4.79
CA ASP A 90 13.13 6.50 -3.47
C ASP A 90 11.86 7.19 -2.96
N ALA A 91 10.78 6.43 -2.90
CA ALA A 91 9.54 6.89 -2.31
C ALA A 91 9.05 5.89 -1.27
N MET A 92 8.35 6.42 -0.28
CA MET A 92 7.58 5.61 0.66
C MET A 92 6.16 6.14 0.66
N THR A 93 5.21 5.23 0.73
CA THR A 93 3.81 5.60 0.87
C THR A 93 3.21 4.88 2.04
N ALA A 94 2.46 5.62 2.85
CA ALA A 94 1.63 5.08 3.92
C ALA A 94 0.16 5.24 3.54
N TRP A 95 -0.62 4.18 3.72
CA TRP A 95 -2.08 4.19 3.60
C TRP A 95 -2.68 3.96 4.98
N ALA A 96 -3.77 4.66 5.26
CA ALA A 96 -4.63 4.42 6.41
C ALA A 96 -6.08 4.36 5.92
N GLY A 97 -6.85 3.40 6.43
CA GLY A 97 -8.20 3.18 5.93
C GLY A 97 -9.00 2.16 6.72
N GLN A 98 -10.17 1.84 6.18
CA GLN A 98 -11.14 0.93 6.78
C GLN A 98 -11.89 0.16 5.70
N ILE A 99 -12.27 -1.08 6.01
CA ILE A 99 -13.21 -1.83 5.19
C ILE A 99 -14.61 -1.23 5.38
N MET A 100 -15.21 -0.84 4.25
CA MET A 100 -16.55 -0.30 4.16
C MET A 100 -17.39 -1.19 3.22
N PRO A 101 -18.69 -1.36 3.47
CA PRO A 101 -19.60 -1.91 2.48
C PRO A 101 -19.49 -1.14 1.16
N ASP A 102 -19.51 -1.83 0.03
CA ASP A 102 -19.63 -1.18 -1.28
C ASP A 102 -21.00 -0.49 -1.35
N GLN A 103 -21.02 0.74 -1.87
CA GLN A 103 -22.24 1.57 -1.93
C GLN A 103 -23.27 1.02 -2.91
N GLU A 104 -22.83 0.28 -3.94
CA GLU A 104 -23.70 -0.28 -4.97
C GLU A 104 -24.08 -1.74 -4.66
N ASN A 105 -23.22 -2.47 -3.95
CA ASN A 105 -23.49 -3.83 -3.53
C ASN A 105 -22.96 -4.11 -2.12
N CYS A 106 -23.84 -4.04 -1.10
CA CYS A 106 -23.49 -4.27 0.29
C CYS A 106 -22.84 -5.63 0.60
N GLU A 107 -22.88 -6.60 -0.32
CA GLU A 107 -22.20 -7.90 -0.19
C GLU A 107 -20.70 -7.81 -0.56
N ILE A 108 -20.30 -6.77 -1.30
CA ILE A 108 -18.91 -6.51 -1.67
C ILE A 108 -18.29 -5.60 -0.60
N GLN A 109 -17.16 -6.01 -0.04
CA GLN A 109 -16.38 -5.20 0.88
C GLN A 109 -15.29 -4.44 0.11
N THR A 110 -15.20 -3.13 0.35
CA THR A 110 -14.15 -2.27 -0.21
C THR A 110 -13.25 -1.75 0.89
N LEU A 111 -11.96 -1.70 0.66
CA LEU A 111 -11.02 -1.02 1.54
C LEU A 111 -10.87 0.43 1.03
N GLN A 112 -11.36 1.39 1.80
CA GLN A 112 -11.23 2.82 1.49
C GLN A 112 -10.06 3.40 2.27
N THR A 113 -9.14 4.07 1.58
CA THR A 113 -7.88 4.55 2.17
C THR A 113 -7.59 5.99 1.75
N LEU A 114 -6.94 6.72 2.66
CA LEU A 114 -6.14 7.89 2.34
C LEU A 114 -4.67 7.51 2.39
N TRP A 115 -3.85 8.15 1.57
CA TRP A 115 -2.42 7.90 1.54
C TRP A 115 -1.60 9.17 1.52
N HIS A 116 -0.37 9.06 2.04
CA HIS A 116 0.69 10.05 1.92
C HIS A 116 1.91 9.39 1.31
N LEU A 117 2.45 9.97 0.24
CA LEU A 117 3.67 9.55 -0.44
C LEU A 117 4.74 10.61 -0.18
N THR A 118 5.85 10.19 0.43
CA THR A 118 7.07 10.99 0.58
C THR A 118 8.04 10.63 -0.53
N ARG A 119 8.48 11.61 -1.30
CA ARG A 119 9.63 11.47 -2.22
C ARG A 119 10.91 11.77 -1.46
N ASN A 120 11.99 11.07 -1.80
CA ASN A 120 13.33 11.49 -1.40
C ASN A 120 13.66 12.84 -2.05
N VAL A 121 14.21 13.77 -1.27
CA VAL A 121 14.71 15.05 -1.76
C VAL A 121 16.24 14.97 -1.64
N VAL A 122 16.94 15.02 -2.78
CA VAL A 122 18.40 15.02 -2.80
C VAL A 122 18.87 16.43 -2.48
N GLU A 123 19.69 16.58 -1.44
CA GLU A 123 20.36 17.85 -1.16
C GLU A 123 21.46 18.08 -2.19
N GLY A 124 21.41 19.20 -2.93
CA GLY A 124 22.55 19.71 -3.71
C GLY A 124 22.49 19.62 -5.25
N GLU A 125 21.37 19.27 -5.88
CA GLU A 125 21.21 19.56 -7.32
C GLU A 125 20.98 21.07 -7.53
N ASP A 126 21.59 21.64 -8.56
CA ASP A 126 21.81 23.08 -8.85
C ASP A 126 20.81 24.13 -8.32
N ASP A 127 21.36 25.22 -7.78
CA ASP A 127 20.73 26.52 -7.42
C ASP A 127 20.04 27.24 -8.60
N THR A 128 19.97 26.62 -9.79
CA THR A 128 19.34 27.17 -11.00
C THR A 128 17.99 26.55 -11.34
N ASP A 129 17.54 25.53 -10.60
CA ASP A 129 16.19 24.98 -10.79
C ASP A 129 15.16 25.90 -10.11
N PRO A 130 14.27 26.59 -10.86
CA PRO A 130 13.29 27.53 -10.31
C PRO A 130 12.14 26.85 -9.55
N ASN A 131 12.26 25.56 -9.26
CA ASN A 131 11.19 24.76 -8.65
C ASN A 131 11.20 24.92 -7.12
N PRO A 132 10.15 25.51 -6.51
CA PRO A 132 10.09 25.86 -5.08
C PRO A 132 10.03 24.65 -4.13
N GLU A 133 10.14 23.44 -4.65
CA GLU A 133 10.14 22.19 -3.87
C GLU A 133 11.42 22.03 -3.02
N LYS A 134 12.50 22.76 -3.32
CA LYS A 134 13.78 22.70 -2.59
C LYS A 134 13.76 23.39 -1.21
N ASP A 135 12.96 24.44 -1.04
CA ASP A 135 12.99 25.24 0.20
C ASP A 135 12.11 24.65 1.31
N HIS A 136 11.30 23.65 0.98
CA HIS A 136 10.14 23.27 1.77
C HIS A 136 9.91 21.77 1.71
N GLY A 137 10.47 21.01 2.67
CA GLY A 137 10.32 19.55 2.73
C GLY A 137 8.87 19.03 2.71
N TRP A 138 7.88 19.89 2.98
CA TRP A 138 6.45 19.58 2.83
C TRP A 138 5.99 19.48 1.36
N ALA A 139 6.69 20.10 0.40
CA ALA A 139 6.39 19.98 -1.02
C ALA A 139 6.72 18.59 -1.60
N SER A 140 7.54 17.80 -0.90
CA SER A 140 7.86 16.42 -1.26
C SER A 140 6.74 15.41 -0.93
N LEU A 141 5.70 15.87 -0.22
CA LEU A 141 4.56 15.07 0.20
C LEU A 141 3.41 15.17 -0.80
N LEU A 142 3.03 14.04 -1.37
CA LEU A 142 1.77 13.90 -2.08
C LEU A 142 0.75 13.21 -1.20
N ALA A 143 -0.52 13.54 -1.37
CA ALA A 143 -1.62 12.87 -0.71
C ALA A 143 -2.71 12.50 -1.70
N GLY A 144 -3.51 11.50 -1.34
CA GLY A 144 -4.66 11.10 -2.14
C GLY A 144 -5.49 10.03 -1.47
N ALA A 145 -6.38 9.43 -2.25
CA ALA A 145 -7.23 8.34 -1.84
C ALA A 145 -7.08 7.15 -2.80
N ASP A 146 -7.29 5.95 -2.28
CA ASP A 146 -7.46 4.72 -3.05
C ASP A 146 -8.61 3.89 -2.48
N THR A 147 -9.37 3.26 -3.36
CA THR A 147 -10.35 2.24 -3.01
C THR A 147 -9.89 0.91 -3.58
N PHE A 148 -9.74 -0.09 -2.72
CA PHE A 148 -9.38 -1.44 -3.11
C PHE A 148 -10.60 -2.37 -3.02
N ARG A 149 -10.74 -3.26 -4.00
CA ARG A 149 -11.68 -4.38 -3.97
C ARG A 149 -10.91 -5.68 -3.78
N LYS A 150 -11.41 -6.57 -2.93
CA LYS A 150 -10.86 -7.92 -2.82
C LYS A 150 -11.28 -8.74 -4.04
N ILE A 151 -10.32 -9.40 -4.67
CA ILE A 151 -10.54 -10.21 -5.89
C ILE A 151 -10.14 -11.67 -5.74
N SER A 152 -9.44 -12.02 -4.66
CA SER A 152 -9.12 -13.42 -4.32
C SER A 152 -8.79 -13.55 -2.84
N ASP A 153 -9.14 -14.68 -2.24
CA ASP A 153 -8.65 -15.08 -0.91
C ASP A 153 -7.22 -15.64 -0.97
N ASP A 154 -6.77 -16.07 -2.15
CA ASP A 154 -5.37 -16.43 -2.40
C ASP A 154 -4.57 -15.17 -2.78
N PRO A 155 -3.64 -14.70 -1.93
CA PRO A 155 -2.81 -13.54 -2.23
C PRO A 155 -1.82 -13.77 -3.39
N ASN A 156 -1.59 -15.01 -3.80
CA ASN A 156 -0.73 -15.36 -4.93
C ASN A 156 -1.50 -15.56 -6.24
N ALA A 157 -2.83 -15.42 -6.24
CA ALA A 157 -3.62 -15.51 -7.45
C ALA A 157 -3.13 -14.52 -8.52
N SER A 158 -3.25 -14.93 -9.77
CA SER A 158 -3.03 -14.03 -10.91
C SER A 158 -4.10 -12.94 -10.90
N PRO A 159 -3.73 -11.67 -11.13
CA PRO A 159 -4.74 -10.64 -11.33
C PRO A 159 -5.58 -10.99 -12.56
N PRO A 160 -6.88 -10.64 -12.57
CA PRO A 160 -7.70 -10.78 -13.76
C PRO A 160 -7.10 -9.97 -14.90
N THR A 161 -7.12 -10.54 -16.10
CA THR A 161 -6.80 -9.80 -17.33
C THR A 161 -7.86 -8.70 -17.49
N LEU A 162 -7.43 -7.44 -17.52
CA LEU A 162 -8.31 -6.34 -17.89
C LEU A 162 -8.43 -6.38 -19.42
N GLU A 163 -9.60 -6.75 -19.93
CA GLU A 163 -9.97 -6.59 -21.35
C GLU A 163 -10.21 -5.11 -21.69
#